data_AF-A0A3L7WGD4-F1
#
_entry.id   AF-A0A3L7WGD4-F1
#
_cell.length_a   1.000
_cell.length_b   1.000
_cell.length_c   1.000
_cell.angle_alpha   90.00
_cell.angle_beta   90.00
_cell.angle_gamma   90.00
#
_symmetry.space_group_name_H-M   'P 1'
#
loop_
_entity.id
_entity.type
_entity.pdbx_description
1 polymer ?
#
loop_
_entity_poly.entity_id
_entity_poly.type
_entity_poly.pdbx_seq_one_letter_code
_entity_poly.pdbx_strand_id
1 'polypeptide(L)'
;MSSAIDPRSAATPHDVHPAEKPGALVKPGAEPVLKATRIAKWFGDNHVLRGASITVWPGETVCILGRSGSGKSTFLRSLNFLEEPTDGRVEIDGVVVEADPFHTAGVARQAQIREARLRAGMVFQEFNLFPHLSVIGNCIEAPVHVKGMARKEAEAIAEKYLEKVGLIDKRDEYPSRLSGGQRQRVAIARALTMQPKVLLFDEPTSALDPTLVGEVLKVMADLAHEGRTMIVVTHEMDFAHEAADRVYYMDQGEFAEVGPPEQVIDAPKDPRTKEFLSRFRTLGSKK
;
A
#
# COMPACT_ATOMS: atom_id res chain seq x y z
N MET A 1 -25.42 -38.52 29.34
CA MET A 1 -25.94 -37.90 28.10
C MET A 1 -25.03 -36.73 27.78
N SER A 2 -24.05 -36.98 26.91
CA SER A 2 -23.01 -36.04 26.51
C SER A 2 -23.53 -35.20 25.36
N SER A 3 -23.76 -33.90 25.57
CA SER A 3 -24.05 -32.98 24.47
C SER A 3 -22.72 -32.61 23.81
N ALA A 4 -22.48 -33.22 22.64
CA ALA A 4 -21.40 -32.83 21.75
C ALA A 4 -21.52 -31.33 21.43
N ILE A 5 -20.51 -30.56 21.79
CA ILE A 5 -20.31 -29.21 21.28
C ILE A 5 -19.87 -29.38 19.83
N ASP A 6 -20.73 -28.94 18.91
CA ASP A 6 -20.47 -28.95 17.47
C ASP A 6 -19.31 -27.99 17.14
N PRO A 7 -18.16 -28.48 16.62
CA PRO A 7 -17.05 -27.62 16.21
C PRO A 7 -17.33 -26.84 14.92
N ARG A 8 -18.54 -26.92 14.37
CA ARG A 8 -19.03 -26.11 13.23
C ARG A 8 -20.09 -25.08 13.63
N SER A 9 -20.05 -24.59 14.87
CA SER A 9 -20.68 -23.32 15.25
C SER A 9 -20.01 -22.17 14.49
N ALA A 10 -20.44 -21.98 13.24
CA ALA A 10 -20.03 -20.93 12.32
C ALA A 10 -20.35 -19.56 12.93
N ALA A 11 -19.37 -19.01 13.63
CA ALA A 11 -19.35 -17.60 14.00
C ALA A 11 -19.28 -16.78 12.71
N THR A 12 -20.32 -15.96 12.55
CA THR A 12 -20.63 -14.91 11.58
C THR A 12 -19.54 -14.52 10.57
N PRO A 13 -19.89 -14.38 9.29
CA PRO A 13 -18.99 -13.82 8.28
C PRO A 13 -18.62 -12.41 8.74
N HIS A 14 -17.33 -12.09 8.79
CA HIS A 14 -16.88 -10.71 8.69
C HIS A 14 -17.16 -10.27 7.24
N ASP A 15 -18.45 -10.07 6.96
CA ASP A 15 -18.95 -9.44 5.75
C ASP A 15 -18.31 -8.06 5.67
N VAL A 16 -17.66 -7.80 4.54
CA VAL A 16 -17.53 -6.50 3.87
C VAL A 16 -18.07 -5.36 4.74
N HIS A 17 -17.18 -4.67 5.47
CA HIS A 17 -17.58 -3.72 6.51
C HIS A 17 -18.50 -2.65 5.90
N PRO A 18 -19.59 -2.23 6.57
CA PRO A 18 -20.57 -1.25 6.04
C PRO A 18 -20.00 0.16 5.76
N ALA A 19 -18.71 0.36 5.98
CA ALA A 19 -17.97 1.55 5.60
C ALA A 19 -17.36 1.46 4.19
N GLU A 20 -17.55 0.36 3.45
CA GLU A 20 -17.26 0.24 2.02
C GLU A 20 -18.29 0.97 1.14
N LYS A 21 -18.68 2.19 1.53
CA LYS A 21 -19.20 3.11 0.51
C LYS A 21 -17.99 3.52 -0.33
N PRO A 22 -18.07 3.40 -1.66
CA PRO A 22 -17.04 3.97 -2.51
C PRO A 22 -16.80 5.42 -2.10
N GLY A 23 -15.54 5.86 -2.00
CA GLY A 23 -15.22 7.27 -1.73
C GLY A 23 -15.97 8.20 -2.71
N ALA A 24 -16.03 9.49 -2.40
CA ALA A 24 -16.74 10.48 -3.21
C ALA A 24 -16.33 10.49 -4.70
N LEU A 25 -15.19 9.88 -5.02
CA LEU A 25 -14.55 9.83 -6.34
C LEU A 25 -14.91 8.60 -7.19
N VAL A 26 -15.65 7.62 -6.66
CA VAL A 26 -15.91 6.38 -7.39
C VAL A 26 -17.14 6.52 -8.28
N LYS A 27 -16.95 6.29 -9.59
CA LYS A 27 -18.04 6.33 -10.56
C LYS A 27 -19.07 5.22 -10.25
N PRO A 28 -20.39 5.48 -10.36
CA PRO A 28 -21.40 4.45 -10.26
C PRO A 28 -21.11 3.29 -11.24
N GLY A 29 -21.11 2.06 -10.74
CA GLY A 29 -20.82 0.86 -11.54
C GLY A 29 -19.34 0.60 -11.83
N ALA A 30 -18.41 1.32 -11.18
CA ALA A 30 -17.00 0.94 -11.18
C ALA A 30 -16.82 -0.43 -10.51
N GLU A 31 -15.82 -1.20 -10.96
CA GLU A 31 -15.36 -2.42 -10.30
C GLU A 31 -14.14 -2.11 -9.41
N PRO A 32 -13.91 -2.83 -8.30
CA PRO A 32 -12.72 -2.66 -7.47
C PRO A 32 -11.43 -2.91 -8.24
N VAL A 33 -10.40 -2.08 -8.00
CA VAL A 33 -9.05 -2.34 -8.52
C VAL A 33 -8.34 -3.40 -7.70
N LEU A 34 -8.57 -3.41 -6.39
CA LEU A 34 -7.95 -4.37 -5.49
C LEU A 34 -8.99 -4.86 -4.46
N LYS A 35 -9.03 -6.16 -4.24
CA LYS A 35 -9.81 -6.78 -3.18
C LYS A 35 -8.97 -7.82 -2.45
N ALA A 36 -8.74 -7.61 -1.17
CA ALA A 36 -8.13 -8.60 -0.28
C ALA A 36 -9.22 -9.13 0.65
N THR A 37 -9.43 -10.44 0.64
CA THR A 37 -10.47 -11.10 1.44
C THR A 37 -9.83 -11.97 2.50
N ARG A 38 -10.11 -11.66 3.77
CA ARG A 38 -9.68 -12.42 4.96
C ARG A 38 -8.20 -12.78 4.98
N ILE A 39 -7.33 -11.80 4.70
CA ILE A 39 -5.89 -12.01 4.74
C ILE A 39 -5.48 -12.36 6.17
N ALA A 40 -4.98 -13.58 6.35
CA ALA A 40 -4.40 -14.04 7.60
C ALA A 40 -2.93 -14.39 7.40
N LYS A 41 -2.12 -14.26 8.45
CA LYS A 41 -0.69 -14.55 8.41
C LYS A 41 -0.18 -15.00 9.75
N TRP A 42 0.43 -16.17 9.75
CA TRP A 42 1.21 -16.73 10.84
C TRP A 42 2.70 -16.70 10.52
N PHE A 43 3.51 -16.40 11.53
CA PHE A 43 4.96 -16.61 11.52
C PHE A 43 5.31 -17.57 12.67
N GLY A 44 5.45 -18.85 12.36
CA GLY A 44 5.44 -19.89 13.39
C GLY A 44 4.15 -19.80 14.20
N ASP A 45 4.27 -19.68 15.53
CA ASP A 45 3.13 -19.59 16.45
C ASP A 45 2.57 -18.16 16.59
N ASN A 46 3.17 -17.16 15.93
CA ASN A 46 2.73 -15.77 16.02
C ASN A 46 1.68 -15.43 14.95
N HIS A 47 0.43 -15.21 15.38
CA HIS A 47 -0.68 -14.79 14.51
C HIS A 47 -0.68 -13.27 14.30
N VAL A 48 -0.05 -12.82 13.20
CA VAL A 48 0.18 -11.40 12.91
C VAL A 48 -0.98 -10.73 12.19
N LEU A 49 -1.64 -11.42 11.25
CA LEU A 49 -2.86 -10.93 10.58
C LEU A 49 -3.99 -11.91 10.83
N ARG A 50 -5.15 -11.40 11.26
CA ARG A 50 -6.28 -12.21 11.76
C ARG A 50 -7.52 -12.08 10.87
N GLY A 51 -7.34 -12.13 9.56
CA GLY A 51 -8.46 -12.08 8.61
C GLY A 51 -8.85 -10.68 8.15
N ALA A 52 -7.85 -9.80 7.97
CA ALA A 52 -8.06 -8.43 7.50
C ALA A 52 -8.57 -8.42 6.04
N SER A 53 -9.60 -7.61 5.77
CA SER A 53 -10.18 -7.47 4.42
C SER A 53 -10.21 -6.01 3.99
N ILE A 54 -9.99 -5.76 2.69
CA ILE A 54 -10.03 -4.42 2.11
C ILE A 54 -10.53 -4.50 0.66
N THR A 55 -11.37 -3.54 0.28
CA THR A 55 -11.75 -3.29 -1.12
C THR A 55 -11.32 -1.88 -1.48
N VAL A 56 -10.55 -1.72 -2.57
CA VAL A 56 -10.03 -0.44 -3.04
C VAL A 56 -10.53 -0.16 -4.45
N TRP A 57 -11.12 1.02 -4.62
CA TRP A 57 -11.76 1.44 -5.85
C TRP A 57 -10.81 2.26 -6.75
N PRO A 58 -11.09 2.35 -8.07
CA PRO A 58 -10.30 3.17 -8.96
C PRO A 58 -10.23 4.63 -8.50
N GLY A 59 -9.02 5.15 -8.38
CA GLY A 59 -8.75 6.54 -7.97
C GLY A 59 -8.90 6.82 -6.48
N GLU A 60 -9.11 5.79 -5.67
CA GLU A 60 -9.22 5.92 -4.21
C GLU A 60 -7.84 5.90 -3.54
N THR A 61 -7.62 6.83 -2.62
CA THR A 61 -6.47 6.87 -1.72
C THR A 61 -6.88 6.34 -0.35
N VAL A 62 -6.33 5.18 0.04
CA VAL A 62 -6.56 4.56 1.34
C VAL A 62 -5.32 4.65 2.21
N CYS A 63 -5.46 5.20 3.42
CA CYS A 63 -4.40 5.22 4.42
C CYS A 63 -4.62 4.14 5.47
N ILE A 64 -3.57 3.40 5.83
CA ILE A 64 -3.55 2.41 6.91
C ILE A 64 -2.68 2.93 8.05
N LEU A 65 -3.31 3.22 9.18
CA LEU A 65 -2.71 3.70 10.40
C LEU A 65 -2.66 2.57 11.44
N GLY A 66 -1.84 2.73 12.47
CA GLY A 66 -1.74 1.74 13.54
C GLY A 66 -0.38 1.72 14.22
N ARG A 67 -0.33 1.12 15.41
CA ARG A 67 0.90 0.99 16.21
C ARG A 67 1.97 0.19 15.45
N SER A 68 3.24 0.37 15.85
CA SER A 68 4.28 -0.57 15.43
C SER A 68 3.91 -1.99 15.87
N GLY A 69 4.15 -2.98 15.00
CA GLY A 69 3.80 -4.37 15.25
C GLY A 69 2.32 -4.74 15.05
N SER A 70 1.45 -3.82 14.63
CA SER A 70 0.03 -4.15 14.41
C SER A 70 -0.26 -4.96 13.15
N GLY A 71 0.73 -5.16 12.27
CA GLY A 71 0.61 -5.96 11.04
C GLY A 71 0.53 -5.16 9.74
N LYS A 72 0.59 -3.82 9.76
CA LYS A 72 0.37 -2.95 8.58
C LYS A 72 1.25 -3.32 7.37
N SER A 73 2.57 -3.37 7.56
CA SER A 73 3.52 -3.71 6.49
C SER A 73 3.35 -5.14 6.02
N THR A 74 3.08 -6.08 6.94
CA THR A 74 2.77 -7.48 6.59
C THR A 74 1.52 -7.57 5.72
N PHE A 75 0.47 -6.83 6.06
CA PHE A 75 -0.76 -6.77 5.28
C PHE A 75 -0.50 -6.18 3.90
N LEU A 76 0.19 -5.05 3.81
CA LEU A 76 0.48 -4.41 2.53
C LEU A 76 1.35 -5.31 1.62
N ARG A 77 2.38 -5.96 2.16
CA ARG A 77 3.23 -6.93 1.45
C ARG A 77 2.50 -8.21 1.06
N SER A 78 1.43 -8.55 1.79
CA SER A 78 0.56 -9.67 1.43
C SER A 78 -0.25 -9.37 0.16
N LEU A 79 -0.56 -8.10 -0.12
CA LEU A 79 -1.35 -7.72 -1.29
C LEU A 79 -0.64 -8.04 -2.62
N ASN A 80 0.69 -7.95 -2.68
CA ASN A 80 1.47 -8.28 -3.87
C ASN A 80 2.33 -9.55 -3.72
N PHE A 81 2.03 -10.36 -2.70
CA PHE A 81 2.70 -11.62 -2.39
C PHE A 81 4.21 -11.48 -2.18
N LEU A 82 4.67 -10.35 -1.64
CA LEU A 82 6.02 -10.27 -1.05
C LEU A 82 6.07 -10.98 0.30
N GLU A 83 4.95 -11.02 1.00
CA GLU A 83 4.69 -11.94 2.10
C GLU A 83 3.59 -12.91 1.67
N GLU A 84 3.82 -14.22 1.80
CA GLU A 84 2.82 -15.25 1.48
C GLU A 84 1.75 -15.29 2.58
N PRO A 85 0.47 -15.00 2.31
CA PRO A 85 -0.59 -15.14 3.30
C PRO A 85 -0.74 -16.60 3.74
N THR A 86 -1.18 -16.81 4.98
CA THR A 86 -1.53 -18.15 5.48
C THR A 86 -2.95 -18.56 5.10
N ASP A 87 -3.87 -17.59 4.97
CA ASP A 87 -5.23 -17.80 4.50
C ASP A 87 -5.73 -16.53 3.80
N GLY A 88 -6.81 -16.67 3.04
CA GLY A 88 -7.43 -15.60 2.28
C GLY A 88 -6.97 -15.52 0.83
N ARG A 89 -7.37 -14.45 0.15
CA ARG A 89 -7.06 -14.23 -1.26
C ARG A 89 -6.95 -12.76 -1.60
N VAL A 90 -6.19 -12.48 -2.65
CA VAL A 90 -6.05 -11.13 -3.21
C VAL A 90 -6.44 -11.16 -4.68
N GLU A 91 -7.25 -10.18 -5.07
CA GLU A 91 -7.61 -9.89 -6.45
C GLU A 91 -7.09 -8.49 -6.81
N ILE A 92 -6.37 -8.37 -7.92
CA ILE A 92 -5.88 -7.09 -8.45
C ILE A 92 -6.23 -7.00 -9.94
N ASP A 93 -7.13 -6.08 -10.30
CA ASP A 93 -7.56 -5.81 -11.68
C ASP A 93 -7.86 -7.12 -12.44
N GLY A 94 -8.73 -7.93 -11.84
CA GLY A 94 -9.20 -9.23 -12.34
C GLY A 94 -8.26 -10.43 -12.12
N VAL A 95 -7.03 -10.22 -11.63
CA VAL A 95 -6.09 -11.31 -11.33
C VAL A 95 -6.29 -11.79 -9.90
N VAL A 96 -6.87 -12.99 -9.74
CA VAL A 96 -7.10 -13.62 -8.44
C VAL A 96 -5.95 -14.55 -8.07
N VAL A 97 -5.45 -14.41 -6.85
CA VAL A 97 -4.43 -15.28 -6.26
C VAL A 97 -4.86 -15.68 -4.86
N GLU A 98 -5.01 -16.98 -4.64
CA GLU A 98 -5.31 -17.58 -3.34
C GLU A 98 -4.03 -17.75 -2.50
N ALA A 99 -4.15 -17.72 -1.18
CA ALA A 99 -3.09 -18.08 -0.25
C ALA A 99 -2.62 -19.52 -0.47
N ASP A 100 -1.31 -19.76 -0.36
CA ASP A 100 -0.71 -21.09 -0.45
C ASP A 100 0.51 -21.16 0.48
N PRO A 101 0.28 -21.23 1.81
CA PRO A 101 1.36 -21.20 2.80
C PRO A 101 2.34 -22.37 2.70
N PHE A 102 1.94 -23.45 2.03
CA PHE A 102 2.75 -24.66 1.85
C PHE A 102 3.42 -24.73 0.47
N HIS A 103 3.27 -23.69 -0.35
CA HIS A 103 3.84 -23.61 -1.70
C HIS A 103 3.54 -24.85 -2.57
N THR A 104 2.34 -25.38 -2.41
CA THR A 104 1.87 -26.58 -3.13
C THR A 104 1.39 -26.26 -4.53
N ALA A 105 1.02 -25.02 -4.79
CA ALA A 105 0.55 -24.57 -6.08
C ALA A 105 1.72 -24.39 -7.05
N GLY A 106 1.56 -24.94 -8.25
CA GLY A 106 2.59 -24.98 -9.27
C GLY A 106 2.75 -23.67 -10.08
N VAL A 107 3.31 -23.83 -11.28
CA VAL A 107 3.72 -22.74 -12.18
C VAL A 107 2.59 -21.74 -12.51
N ALA A 108 1.34 -22.20 -12.57
CA ALA A 108 0.19 -21.35 -12.86
C ALA A 108 0.01 -20.24 -11.81
N ARG A 109 0.12 -20.58 -10.51
CA ARG A 109 0.00 -19.59 -9.43
C ARG A 109 1.12 -18.56 -9.49
N GLN A 110 2.34 -19.01 -9.76
CA GLN A 110 3.48 -18.10 -9.92
C GLN A 110 3.28 -17.14 -11.11
N ALA A 111 2.62 -17.57 -12.18
CA ALA A 111 2.25 -16.68 -13.28
C ALA A 111 1.21 -15.63 -12.84
N GLN A 112 0.19 -16.02 -12.07
CA GLN A 112 -0.79 -15.09 -11.52
C GLN A 112 -0.15 -14.06 -10.59
N ILE A 113 0.79 -14.47 -9.72
CA ILE A 113 1.54 -13.56 -8.85
C ILE A 113 2.34 -12.54 -9.67
N ARG A 114 3.03 -12.98 -10.73
CA ARG A 114 3.75 -12.06 -11.63
C ARG A 114 2.81 -11.04 -12.27
N GLU A 115 1.64 -11.49 -12.71
CA GLU A 115 0.62 -10.61 -13.29
C GLU A 115 0.02 -9.62 -12.28
N ALA A 116 -0.21 -10.05 -11.04
CA ALA A 116 -0.64 -9.16 -9.96
C ALA A 116 0.42 -8.09 -9.68
N ARG A 117 1.71 -8.46 -9.64
CA ARG A 117 2.84 -7.52 -9.44
C ARG A 117 3.02 -6.54 -10.61
N LEU A 118 2.65 -6.91 -11.84
CA LEU A 118 2.62 -5.95 -12.96
C LEU A 118 1.55 -4.86 -12.79
N ARG A 119 0.48 -5.15 -12.04
CA ARG A 119 -0.63 -4.23 -11.76
C ARG A 119 -0.45 -3.44 -10.46
N ALA A 120 0.40 -3.90 -9.55
CA ALA A 120 0.65 -3.28 -8.26
C ALA A 120 2.10 -2.79 -8.13
N GLY A 121 2.31 -1.47 -8.14
CA GLY A 121 3.61 -0.86 -7.90
C GLY A 121 3.85 -0.69 -6.41
N MET A 122 5.04 -1.03 -5.91
CA MET A 122 5.37 -0.88 -4.50
C MET A 122 6.52 0.10 -4.27
N VAL A 123 6.36 0.99 -3.30
CA VAL A 123 7.37 1.90 -2.77
C VAL A 123 7.61 1.53 -1.30
N PHE A 124 8.85 1.20 -0.98
CA PHE A 124 9.25 0.70 0.33
C PHE A 124 9.81 1.84 1.20
N GLN A 125 9.92 1.59 2.50
CA GLN A 125 10.66 2.44 3.42
C GLN A 125 12.14 2.57 3.02
N GLU A 126 12.77 1.46 2.64
CA GLU A 126 14.10 1.47 2.03
C GLU A 126 14.00 1.74 0.53
N PHE A 127 14.80 2.68 0.01
CA PHE A 127 14.68 3.13 -1.39
C PHE A 127 14.82 1.98 -2.42
N ASN A 128 15.59 0.95 -2.07
CA ASN A 128 15.83 -0.25 -2.88
C ASN A 128 16.23 0.07 -4.33
N LEU A 129 16.97 1.16 -4.55
CA LEU A 129 17.50 1.52 -5.88
C LEU A 129 18.71 0.65 -6.22
N PHE A 130 18.85 0.27 -7.48
CA PHE A 130 20.03 -0.41 -8.00
C PHE A 130 21.21 0.57 -8.03
N PRO A 131 22.27 0.36 -7.23
CA PRO A 131 23.34 1.35 -7.06
C PRO A 131 24.25 1.48 -8.29
N HIS A 132 24.25 0.47 -9.16
CA HIS A 132 25.04 0.39 -10.39
C HIS A 132 24.30 0.93 -11.62
N LEU A 133 23.04 1.33 -11.49
CA LEU A 133 22.26 1.94 -12.55
C LEU A 133 22.08 3.44 -12.27
N SER A 134 22.00 4.24 -13.32
CA SER A 134 21.59 5.65 -13.22
C SER A 134 20.13 5.78 -12.77
N VAL A 135 19.67 7.00 -12.48
CA VAL A 135 18.27 7.29 -12.14
C VAL A 135 17.32 6.83 -13.24
N ILE A 136 17.61 7.15 -14.51
CA ILE A 136 16.81 6.66 -15.65
C ILE A 136 16.89 5.14 -15.77
N GLY A 137 18.08 4.54 -15.57
CA GLY A 137 18.28 3.10 -15.58
C GLY A 137 17.39 2.39 -14.56
N ASN A 138 17.34 2.92 -13.33
CA ASN A 138 16.46 2.42 -12.27
C ASN A 138 14.97 2.44 -12.66
N CYS A 139 14.54 3.42 -13.44
CA CYS A 139 13.14 3.55 -13.86
C CYS A 139 12.77 2.62 -15.02
N ILE A 140 13.67 2.44 -15.99
CA ILE A 140 13.37 1.72 -17.23
C ILE A 140 13.69 0.22 -17.18
N GLU A 141 14.45 -0.25 -16.18
CA GLU A 141 14.88 -1.65 -16.05
C GLU A 141 13.71 -2.64 -16.16
N ALA A 142 12.68 -2.46 -15.33
CA ALA A 142 11.52 -3.35 -15.32
C ALA A 142 10.62 -3.19 -16.57
N PRO A 143 10.30 -1.98 -17.07
CA PRO A 143 9.57 -1.82 -18.33
C PRO A 143 10.23 -2.53 -19.52
N VAL A 144 11.56 -2.42 -19.66
CA VAL A 144 12.30 -3.05 -20.77
C VAL A 144 12.33 -4.57 -20.62
N HIS A 145 12.73 -5.07 -19.45
CA HIS A 145 12.98 -6.50 -19.28
C HIS A 145 11.74 -7.34 -18.94
N VAL A 146 10.77 -6.76 -18.24
CA VAL A 146 9.56 -7.49 -17.79
C VAL A 146 8.40 -7.29 -18.75
N LYS A 147 8.20 -6.07 -19.26
CA LYS A 147 7.12 -5.79 -20.25
C LYS A 147 7.57 -5.90 -21.70
N GLY A 148 8.88 -6.06 -21.97
CA GLY A 148 9.41 -6.10 -23.33
C GLY A 148 9.29 -4.76 -24.06
N MET A 149 9.17 -3.66 -23.34
CA MET A 149 8.98 -2.32 -23.92
C MET A 149 10.25 -1.87 -24.65
N ALA A 150 10.09 -1.19 -25.78
CA ALA A 150 11.23 -0.59 -26.46
C ALA A 150 11.89 0.46 -25.54
N ARG A 151 13.22 0.42 -25.42
CA ARG A 151 13.96 1.30 -24.50
C ARG A 151 13.58 2.77 -24.64
N LYS A 152 13.45 3.27 -25.87
CA LYS A 152 13.08 4.67 -26.15
C LYS A 152 11.68 5.03 -25.61
N GLU A 153 10.73 4.11 -25.67
CA GLU A 153 9.39 4.29 -25.12
C GLU A 153 9.43 4.30 -23.59
N ALA A 154 10.18 3.36 -22.99
CA ALA A 154 10.37 3.30 -21.54
C ALA A 154 11.04 4.57 -21.00
N GLU A 155 12.07 5.07 -21.69
CA GLU A 155 12.76 6.33 -21.33
C GLU A 155 11.79 7.52 -21.38
N ALA A 156 10.96 7.64 -22.42
CA ALA A 156 9.97 8.73 -22.50
C ALA A 156 8.95 8.70 -21.37
N ILE A 157 8.47 7.51 -20.97
CA ILE A 157 7.56 7.37 -19.81
C ILE A 157 8.29 7.71 -18.51
N ALA A 158 9.51 7.23 -18.34
CA ALA A 158 10.31 7.49 -17.14
C ALA A 158 10.64 8.98 -16.99
N GLU A 159 11.02 9.67 -18.07
CA GLU A 159 11.31 11.10 -18.07
C GLU A 159 10.09 11.93 -17.66
N LYS A 160 8.89 11.59 -18.14
CA LYS A 160 7.64 12.21 -17.68
C LYS A 160 7.46 12.09 -16.16
N TYR A 161 7.74 10.92 -15.58
CA TYR A 161 7.61 10.73 -14.14
C TYR A 161 8.78 11.33 -13.35
N LEU A 162 9.99 11.39 -13.92
CA LEU A 162 11.13 12.10 -13.33
C LEU A 162 10.90 13.61 -13.28
N GLU A 163 10.33 14.19 -14.34
CA GLU A 163 9.90 15.59 -14.35
C GLU A 163 8.84 15.84 -13.27
N LYS A 164 7.84 14.96 -13.19
CA LYS A 164 6.80 15.04 -12.17
C LYS A 164 7.34 15.03 -10.74
N VAL A 165 8.32 14.17 -10.45
CA VAL A 165 8.94 14.14 -9.11
C VAL A 165 10.07 15.16 -8.96
N GLY A 166 10.31 16.02 -9.94
CA GLY A 166 11.30 17.10 -9.91
C GLY A 166 12.75 16.60 -9.88
N LEU A 167 13.08 15.58 -10.68
CA LEU A 167 14.41 14.96 -10.77
C LEU A 167 14.88 14.69 -12.20
N ILE A 168 14.28 15.33 -13.20
CA ILE A 168 14.68 15.17 -14.61
C ILE A 168 16.12 15.64 -14.87
N ASP A 169 16.56 16.68 -14.16
CA ASP A 169 17.93 17.21 -14.16
C ASP A 169 18.96 16.21 -13.60
N LYS A 170 18.50 15.21 -12.84
CA LYS A 170 19.33 14.14 -12.26
C LYS A 170 19.20 12.80 -12.98
N ARG A 171 18.59 12.78 -14.17
CA ARG A 171 18.34 11.58 -14.99
C ARG A 171 19.54 10.64 -15.10
N ASP A 172 20.73 11.19 -15.34
CA ASP A 172 21.94 10.42 -15.60
C ASP A 172 22.83 10.23 -14.35
N GLU A 173 22.39 10.74 -13.19
CA GLU A 173 23.09 10.57 -11.92
C GLU A 173 22.89 9.17 -11.34
N TYR A 174 23.76 8.79 -10.41
CA TYR A 174 23.68 7.52 -9.68
C TYR A 174 23.10 7.70 -8.28
N PRO A 175 22.45 6.68 -7.68
CA PRO A 175 21.84 6.77 -6.35
C PRO A 175 22.76 7.26 -5.22
N SER A 176 24.07 7.03 -5.33
CA SER A 176 25.07 7.50 -4.37
C SER A 176 25.20 9.02 -4.30
N ARG A 177 24.76 9.75 -5.33
CA ARG A 177 24.79 11.22 -5.43
C ARG A 177 23.47 11.90 -5.07
N LEU A 178 22.51 11.14 -4.55
CA LEU A 178 21.17 11.61 -4.22
C LEU A 178 20.97 11.70 -2.70
N SER A 179 20.22 12.71 -2.25
CA SER A 179 19.72 12.77 -0.87
C SER A 179 18.68 11.66 -0.61
N GLY A 180 18.35 11.40 0.65
CA GLY A 180 17.31 10.42 1.01
C GLY A 180 15.97 10.70 0.32
N GLY A 181 15.47 11.95 0.41
CA GLY A 181 14.23 12.37 -0.25
C GLY A 181 14.30 12.25 -1.77
N GLN A 182 15.44 12.57 -2.39
CA GLN A 182 15.65 12.37 -3.83
C GLN A 182 15.60 10.88 -4.21
N ARG A 183 16.26 10.00 -3.46
CA ARG A 183 16.21 8.55 -3.70
C ARG A 183 14.78 8.01 -3.60
N GLN A 184 14.01 8.50 -2.64
CA GLN A 184 12.63 8.06 -2.49
C GLN A 184 11.74 8.56 -3.63
N ARG A 185 11.92 9.81 -4.09
CA ARG A 185 11.26 10.34 -5.29
C ARG A 185 11.60 9.55 -6.55
N VAL A 186 12.86 9.09 -6.71
CA VAL A 186 13.23 8.14 -7.78
C VAL A 186 12.51 6.80 -7.63
N ALA A 187 12.40 6.26 -6.41
CA ALA A 187 11.67 5.00 -6.18
C ALA A 187 10.19 5.11 -6.57
N ILE A 188 9.56 6.26 -6.30
CA ILE A 188 8.20 6.58 -6.76
C ILE A 188 8.13 6.64 -8.29
N ALA A 189 9.04 7.37 -8.93
CA ALA A 189 9.10 7.46 -10.40
C ALA A 189 9.29 6.08 -11.06
N ARG A 190 10.16 5.23 -10.50
CA ARG A 190 10.34 3.84 -10.93
C ARG A 190 9.05 3.04 -10.85
N ALA A 191 8.34 3.10 -9.72
CA ALA A 191 7.06 2.41 -9.56
C ALA A 191 6.01 2.92 -10.57
N LEU A 192 5.95 4.24 -10.80
CA LEU A 192 5.04 4.87 -11.76
C LEU A 192 5.36 4.52 -13.21
N THR A 193 6.64 4.32 -13.55
CA THR A 193 7.08 3.97 -14.91
C THR A 193 6.52 2.60 -15.34
N MET A 194 6.26 1.71 -14.37
CA MET A 194 5.53 0.46 -14.61
C MET A 194 4.03 0.66 -14.87
N GLN A 195 3.50 1.88 -14.78
CA GLN A 195 2.09 2.21 -15.01
C GLN A 195 1.12 1.28 -14.27
N PRO A 196 1.27 1.10 -12.94
CA PRO A 196 0.44 0.18 -12.18
C PRO A 196 -0.99 0.71 -12.05
N LYS A 197 -1.91 -0.22 -11.76
CA LYS A 197 -3.31 0.05 -11.42
C LYS A 197 -3.48 0.54 -9.98
N VAL A 198 -2.62 0.09 -9.09
CA VAL A 198 -2.57 0.51 -7.68
C VAL A 198 -1.12 0.72 -7.22
N LEU A 199 -0.89 1.77 -6.44
CA LEU A 199 0.39 2.02 -5.78
C LEU A 199 0.29 1.65 -4.30
N LEU A 200 1.27 0.90 -3.81
CA LEU A 200 1.41 0.46 -2.43
C LEU A 200 2.60 1.17 -1.81
N PHE A 201 2.38 1.93 -0.74
CA PHE A 201 3.44 2.65 -0.02
C PHE A 201 3.60 2.07 1.39
N ASP A 202 4.76 1.49 1.68
CA ASP A 202 5.10 0.93 2.99
C ASP A 202 5.99 1.90 3.75
N GLU A 203 5.39 2.78 4.55
CA GLU A 203 6.11 3.77 5.38
C GLU A 203 7.19 4.58 4.61
N PRO A 204 6.82 5.24 3.50
CA PRO A 204 7.79 5.78 2.55
C PRO A 204 8.64 6.93 3.10
N THR A 205 8.29 7.51 4.25
CA THR A 205 9.01 8.63 4.87
C THR A 205 9.75 8.25 6.15
N SER A 206 9.51 7.06 6.72
CA SER A 206 10.04 6.67 8.05
C SER A 206 11.57 6.59 8.13
N ALA A 207 12.26 6.38 7.00
CA ALA A 207 13.73 6.33 6.93
C ALA A 207 14.37 7.67 6.51
N LEU A 208 13.59 8.76 6.40
CA LEU A 208 14.07 10.06 5.95
C LEU A 208 14.40 10.99 7.11
N ASP A 209 15.34 11.90 6.85
CA ASP A 209 15.54 13.06 7.71
C ASP A 209 14.24 13.90 7.74
N PRO A 210 13.79 14.39 8.92
CA PRO A 210 12.56 15.19 9.05
C PRO A 210 12.47 16.37 8.07
N THR A 211 13.61 16.97 7.70
CA THR A 211 13.66 18.08 6.75
C THR A 211 13.32 17.69 5.30
N LEU A 212 13.43 16.40 4.97
CA LEU A 212 13.21 15.85 3.62
C LEU A 212 11.83 15.17 3.46
N VAL A 213 11.12 14.93 4.56
CA VAL A 213 9.80 14.26 4.56
C VAL A 213 8.79 15.01 3.71
N GLY A 214 8.74 16.34 3.85
CA GLY A 214 7.76 17.19 3.15
C GLY A 214 7.85 17.11 1.62
N GLU A 215 9.05 16.96 1.06
CA GLU A 215 9.23 16.83 -0.39
C GLU A 215 8.61 15.54 -0.95
N VAL A 216 8.66 14.46 -0.18
CA VAL A 216 8.10 13.15 -0.56
C VAL A 216 6.59 13.15 -0.36
N LEU A 217 6.10 13.66 0.78
CA LEU A 217 4.67 13.77 1.04
C LEU A 217 3.96 14.64 0.01
N LYS A 218 4.58 15.74 -0.43
CA LYS A 218 4.03 16.57 -1.50
C LYS A 218 3.80 15.78 -2.79
N VAL A 219 4.80 15.00 -3.24
CA VAL A 219 4.67 14.15 -4.43
C VAL A 219 3.55 13.12 -4.25
N MET A 220 3.41 12.55 -3.07
CA MET A 220 2.33 11.60 -2.77
C MET A 220 0.95 12.26 -2.78
N ALA A 221 0.82 13.46 -2.22
CA ALA A 221 -0.43 14.22 -2.22
C ALA A 221 -0.83 14.63 -3.65
N ASP A 222 0.14 15.07 -4.47
CA ASP A 222 -0.10 15.38 -5.88
C ASP A 222 -0.60 14.14 -6.66
N LEU A 223 -0.10 12.94 -6.34
CA LEU A 223 -0.59 11.69 -6.92
C LEU A 223 -2.02 11.35 -6.47
N ALA A 224 -2.34 11.56 -5.20
CA ALA A 224 -3.68 11.35 -4.65
C ALA A 224 -4.70 12.30 -5.32
N HIS A 225 -4.38 13.59 -5.41
CA HIS A 225 -5.24 14.61 -6.04
C HIS A 225 -5.46 14.39 -7.54
N GLU A 226 -4.53 13.72 -8.23
CA GLU A 226 -4.72 13.28 -9.62
C GLU A 226 -5.63 12.06 -9.78
N GLY A 227 -6.14 11.49 -8.69
CA GLY A 227 -6.99 10.30 -8.71
C GLY A 227 -6.20 9.03 -9.02
N ARG A 228 -4.97 8.90 -8.51
CA ARG A 228 -4.25 7.62 -8.52
C ARG A 228 -4.78 6.73 -7.41
N THR A 229 -5.02 5.46 -7.74
CA THR A 229 -5.38 4.46 -6.73
C THR A 229 -4.17 4.14 -5.85
N MET A 230 -4.27 4.38 -4.55
CA MET A 230 -3.16 4.30 -3.62
C MET A 230 -3.56 3.60 -2.31
N ILE A 231 -2.66 2.78 -1.77
CA ILE A 231 -2.74 2.26 -0.40
C ILE A 231 -1.46 2.67 0.32
N VAL A 232 -1.58 3.46 1.38
CA VAL A 232 -0.46 4.08 2.08
C VAL A 232 -0.45 3.64 3.54
N VAL A 233 0.57 2.89 3.94
CA VAL A 233 0.90 2.68 5.35
C VAL A 233 1.76 3.87 5.80
N THR A 234 1.29 4.63 6.78
CA THR A 234 1.97 5.86 7.23
C THR A 234 1.71 6.19 8.70
N HIS A 235 2.60 7.00 9.27
CA HIS A 235 2.41 7.68 10.57
C HIS A 235 2.21 9.19 10.41
N GLU A 236 2.22 9.69 9.17
CA GLU A 236 2.04 11.11 8.85
C GLU A 236 0.55 11.45 8.85
N MET A 237 0.03 11.87 10.01
CA MET A 237 -1.41 12.13 10.22
C MET A 237 -1.93 13.25 9.32
N ASP A 238 -1.14 14.30 9.10
CA ASP A 238 -1.53 15.43 8.26
C ASP A 238 -1.76 14.99 6.81
N PHE A 239 -0.87 14.12 6.28
CA PHE A 239 -1.07 13.52 4.96
C PHE A 239 -2.32 12.64 4.92
N ALA A 240 -2.54 11.82 5.94
CA ALA A 240 -3.71 10.95 6.00
C ALA A 240 -5.02 11.74 6.13
N HIS A 241 -4.98 12.91 6.76
CA HIS A 241 -6.12 13.82 6.88
C HIS A 241 -6.41 14.56 5.57
N GLU A 242 -5.36 15.07 4.91
CA GLU A 242 -5.49 15.89 3.70
C GLU A 242 -5.78 15.08 2.43
N ALA A 243 -5.11 13.92 2.25
CA ALA A 243 -5.06 13.23 0.97
C ALA A 243 -5.86 11.92 0.89
N ALA A 244 -6.29 11.36 2.03
CA ALA A 244 -6.97 10.06 2.02
C ALA A 244 -8.48 10.20 1.82
N ASP A 245 -9.06 9.34 0.99
CA ASP A 245 -10.52 9.18 0.91
C ASP A 245 -11.04 8.34 2.09
N ARG A 246 -10.22 7.38 2.54
CA ARG A 246 -10.55 6.48 3.65
C ARG A 246 -9.33 6.15 4.49
N VAL A 247 -9.57 6.00 5.78
CA VAL A 247 -8.56 5.63 6.77
C VAL A 247 -8.96 4.30 7.41
N TYR A 248 -8.01 3.37 7.49
CA TYR A 248 -8.10 2.11 8.19
C TYR A 248 -7.17 2.20 9.40
N TYR A 249 -7.69 1.99 10.61
CA TYR A 249 -6.88 1.81 11.79
C TYR A 249 -6.70 0.31 12.07
N MET A 250 -5.47 -0.18 12.01
CA MET A 250 -5.10 -1.56 12.27
C MET A 250 -4.49 -1.72 13.66
N ASP A 251 -5.04 -2.64 14.44
CA ASP A 251 -4.52 -3.05 15.73
C ASP A 251 -4.59 -4.57 15.89
N GLN A 252 -3.53 -5.18 16.43
CA GLN A 252 -3.44 -6.63 16.68
C GLN A 252 -3.77 -7.54 15.47
N GLY A 253 -3.46 -7.10 14.25
CA GLY A 253 -3.69 -7.87 13.04
C GLY A 253 -5.10 -7.77 12.44
N GLU A 254 -5.93 -6.87 12.97
CA GLU A 254 -7.30 -6.63 12.54
C GLU A 254 -7.53 -5.16 12.22
N PHE A 255 -8.47 -4.87 11.32
CA PHE A 255 -8.96 -3.51 11.13
C PHE A 255 -9.98 -3.17 12.21
N ALA A 256 -9.54 -2.37 13.17
CA ALA A 256 -10.30 -1.96 14.33
C ALA A 256 -11.31 -0.85 14.01
N GLU A 257 -10.98 0.05 13.09
CA GLU A 257 -11.85 1.16 12.69
C GLU A 257 -11.60 1.55 11.24
N VAL A 258 -12.68 1.88 10.51
CA VAL A 258 -12.66 2.32 9.11
C VAL A 258 -13.66 3.43 8.90
N GLY A 259 -13.25 4.46 8.16
CA GLY A 259 -14.11 5.56 7.77
C GLY A 259 -13.36 6.65 7.03
N PRO A 260 -14.05 7.76 6.70
CA PRO A 260 -13.39 8.95 6.17
C PRO A 260 -12.42 9.54 7.22
N PRO A 261 -11.39 10.32 6.80
CA PRO A 261 -10.38 10.85 7.70
C PRO A 261 -10.97 11.65 8.87
N GLU A 262 -11.98 12.50 8.63
CA GLU A 262 -12.62 13.31 9.68
C GLU A 262 -13.31 12.44 10.74
N GLN A 263 -13.78 11.25 10.35
CA GLN A 263 -14.37 10.31 11.29
C GLN A 263 -13.31 9.55 12.08
N VAL A 264 -12.29 9.00 11.42
CA VAL A 264 -11.31 8.13 12.09
C VAL A 264 -10.25 8.94 12.84
N ILE A 265 -9.81 10.06 12.28
CA ILE A 265 -8.74 10.90 12.83
C ILE A 265 -9.31 11.95 13.80
N ASP A 266 -10.40 12.64 13.47
CA ASP A 266 -10.92 13.74 14.31
C ASP A 266 -11.94 13.28 15.36
N ALA A 267 -12.77 12.29 15.03
CA ALA A 267 -13.81 11.77 15.91
C ALA A 267 -13.81 10.22 16.01
N PRO A 268 -12.66 9.59 16.34
CA PRO A 268 -12.55 8.13 16.44
C PRO A 268 -13.60 7.56 17.39
N LYS A 269 -14.18 6.42 17.03
CA LYS A 269 -15.19 5.71 17.83
C LYS A 269 -14.56 4.57 18.63
N ASP A 270 -13.62 3.83 18.04
CA ASP A 270 -12.99 2.69 18.70
C ASP A 270 -12.02 3.18 19.80
N PRO A 271 -12.06 2.59 21.02
CA PRO A 271 -11.18 2.97 22.12
C PRO A 271 -9.68 2.86 21.77
N ARG A 272 -9.29 1.87 20.96
CA ARG A 272 -7.90 1.64 20.54
C ARG A 272 -7.41 2.76 19.62
N THR A 273 -8.26 3.20 18.69
CA THR A 273 -7.98 4.35 17.81
C THR A 273 -7.83 5.64 18.62
N LYS A 274 -8.74 5.89 19.58
CA LYS A 274 -8.67 7.04 20.51
C LYS A 274 -7.34 7.06 21.27
N GLU A 275 -6.96 5.92 21.85
CA GLU A 275 -5.72 5.82 22.63
C GLU A 275 -4.50 6.08 21.74
N PHE A 276 -4.46 5.53 20.52
CA PHE A 276 -3.38 5.78 19.56
C PHE A 276 -3.27 7.27 19.19
N LEU A 277 -4.38 7.90 18.78
CA LEU A 277 -4.40 9.28 18.32
C LEU A 277 -4.12 10.31 19.43
N SER A 278 -4.44 9.99 20.68
CA SER A 278 -4.16 10.88 21.82
C SER A 278 -2.66 11.26 21.93
N ARG A 279 -1.76 10.36 21.50
CA ARG A 279 -0.31 10.58 21.50
C ARG A 279 0.13 11.64 20.48
N PHE A 280 -0.59 11.77 19.37
CA PHE A 280 -0.29 12.72 18.30
C PHE A 280 -0.93 14.09 18.57
N ARG A 281 -2.13 14.12 19.16
CA ARG A 281 -2.82 15.38 19.52
C ARG A 281 -2.11 16.20 20.60
N THR A 282 -1.34 15.54 21.47
CA THR A 282 -0.61 16.22 22.56
C THR A 282 0.59 17.02 22.04
N LEU A 283 1.09 16.71 20.83
CA LEU A 283 2.24 17.39 20.21
C LEU A 283 1.85 18.61 19.36
N GLY A 284 0.61 18.70 18.89
CA GLY A 284 0.10 19.82 18.08
C GLY A 284 -0.54 20.97 18.87
N SER A 285 -0.61 20.88 20.21
CA SER A 285 -1.19 21.91 21.06
C SER A 285 -0.13 22.87 21.62
N LYS A 286 0.58 23.55 20.72
CA LYS A 286 1.16 24.86 21.00
C LYS A 286 0.76 25.79 19.85
N LYS A 287 -0.28 26.57 20.12
CA LYS A 287 -0.61 27.80 19.39
C LYS A 287 0.60 28.73 19.33
#